data_AF-A0A2J6MZL2-F1
#
_entry.id   AF-A0A2J6MZL2-F1
#
_cell.length_a   1.000
_cell.length_b   1.000
_cell.length_c   1.000
_cell.angle_alpha   90.00
_cell.angle_beta   90.00
_cell.angle_gamma   90.00
#
_symmetry.space_group_name_H-M   'P 1'
#
loop_
_entity.id
_entity.type
_entity.pdbx_description
1 polymer ?
#
loop_
_entity_poly.entity_id
_entity_poly.type
_entity_poly.pdbx_seq_one_letter_code
_entity_poly.pdbx_strand_id
1 'polypeptide(L)'
;MSPILCKLGLHKWKNQGEKVLITWQEPGFIPGTNKKMQKIVFCERECLRCGIKERRKFLENIDGTLAANGWERIEEKQSKS
;
A
#
# COMPACT_ATOMS: atom_id res chain seq x y z
N MET A 1 19.74 -9.09 12.26
CA MET A 1 18.62 -9.76 11.53
C MET A 1 18.51 -9.14 10.15
N SER A 2 18.46 -9.94 9.08
CA SER A 2 18.64 -9.42 7.72
C SER A 2 17.48 -8.52 7.27
N PRO A 3 17.73 -7.26 6.86
CA PRO A 3 16.71 -6.35 6.35
C PRO A 3 16.08 -6.81 5.01
N ILE A 4 16.64 -7.87 4.40
CA ILE A 4 16.16 -8.46 3.14
C ILE A 4 14.74 -9.02 3.29
N LEU A 5 14.45 -9.74 4.38
CA LEU A 5 13.11 -10.32 4.60
C LEU A 5 12.03 -9.24 4.74
N CYS A 6 12.39 -8.08 5.30
CA CYS A 6 11.51 -6.92 5.36
C CYS A 6 11.28 -6.32 3.96
N LYS A 7 12.32 -6.20 3.12
CA LYS A 7 12.19 -5.73 1.72
C LYS A 7 11.26 -6.63 0.89
N LEU A 8 11.26 -7.93 1.16
CA LEU A 8 10.38 -8.91 0.51
C LEU A 8 8.95 -8.94 1.08
N GLY A 9 8.65 -8.11 2.09
CA GLY A 9 7.33 -8.07 2.71
C GLY A 9 6.96 -9.31 3.55
N LEU A 10 7.93 -10.17 3.87
CA LEU A 10 7.70 -11.46 4.56
C LEU A 10 7.53 -11.34 6.08
N HIS A 11 7.84 -10.18 6.66
CA HIS A 11 7.57 -9.91 8.07
C HIS A 11 6.10 -9.60 8.32
N LYS A 12 5.69 -9.68 9.58
CA LYS A 12 4.38 -9.20 10.01
C LYS A 12 4.36 -7.67 10.00
N TRP A 13 3.33 -7.10 9.36
CA TRP A 13 3.11 -5.66 9.27
C TRP A 13 1.87 -5.26 10.04
N LYS A 14 1.91 -4.07 10.65
CA LYS A 14 0.75 -3.41 11.25
C LYS A 14 0.35 -2.26 10.36
N ASN A 15 -0.89 -2.29 9.88
CA ASN A 15 -1.47 -1.19 9.09
C ASN A 15 -1.87 -0.04 10.02
N GLN A 16 -1.62 1.20 9.60
CA GLN A 16 -1.89 2.41 10.37
C GLN A 16 -2.07 3.65 9.48
N GLY A 17 -2.38 4.78 10.09
CA GLY A 17 -2.63 6.04 9.37
C GLY A 17 -4.08 6.17 8.87
N GLU A 18 -4.25 7.04 7.88
CA GLU A 18 -5.54 7.35 7.26
C GLU A 18 -6.10 6.17 6.47
N LYS A 19 -7.43 6.07 6.46
CA LYS A 19 -8.17 5.08 5.67
C LYS A 19 -8.62 5.72 4.35
N VAL A 20 -8.25 5.10 3.24
CA VAL A 20 -8.57 5.56 1.88
C VAL A 20 -9.36 4.49 1.15
N LEU A 21 -10.44 4.88 0.47
CA LEU A 21 -11.17 3.99 -0.43
C LEU A 21 -10.41 3.90 -1.76
N ILE A 22 -9.91 2.72 -2.08
CA ILE A 22 -9.31 2.46 -3.40
C ILE A 22 -10.30 1.73 -4.31
N THR A 23 -10.13 1.91 -5.61
CA THR A 23 -10.89 1.23 -6.66
C THR A 23 -9.92 0.53 -7.62
N TRP A 24 -10.34 -0.59 -8.19
CA TRP A 24 -9.63 -1.28 -9.27
C TRP A 24 -10.61 -2.04 -10.16
N GLN A 25 -10.14 -2.56 -11.29
CA GLN A 25 -10.93 -3.42 -12.16
C GLN A 25 -10.37 -4.84 -12.14
N GLU A 26 -11.25 -5.82 -11.97
CA GLU A 26 -10.91 -7.24 -12.14
C GLU A 26 -11.68 -7.80 -13.34
N PRO A 27 -11.11 -8.80 -14.04
CA PRO A 27 -11.85 -9.55 -15.05
C PRO A 27 -13.14 -10.11 -14.45
N GLY A 28 -14.25 -9.87 -15.13
CA GLY A 28 -15.56 -10.42 -14.78
C GLY A 28 -15.65 -11.91 -15.11
N PHE A 29 -16.71 -12.55 -14.60
CA PHE A 29 -16.99 -13.96 -14.86
C PHE A 29 -17.22 -14.27 -16.35
N ILE A 30 -17.81 -13.31 -17.07
CA ILE A 30 -18.02 -13.41 -18.53
C ILE A 30 -16.76 -12.87 -19.24
N PRO A 31 -16.17 -13.60 -20.20
CA PRO A 31 -15.05 -13.12 -20.98
C PRO A 31 -15.32 -11.75 -21.60
N GLY A 32 -14.35 -10.83 -21.50
CA GLY A 32 -14.46 -9.46 -22.02
C GLY A 32 -15.22 -8.48 -21.13
N THR A 33 -15.72 -8.91 -19.96
CA THR A 33 -16.31 -8.02 -18.97
C THR A 33 -15.30 -7.67 -17.88
N ASN A 34 -15.41 -6.46 -17.32
CA ASN A 34 -14.65 -6.02 -16.14
C ASN A 34 -15.63 -5.65 -15.03
N LYS A 35 -15.24 -5.92 -13.79
CA LYS A 35 -15.99 -5.52 -12.59
C LYS A 35 -15.20 -4.46 -11.82
N LYS A 36 -15.85 -3.33 -11.52
CA LYS A 36 -15.28 -2.32 -10.61
C LYS A 36 -15.32 -2.85 -9.18
N MET A 37 -14.16 -2.91 -8.56
CA MET A 37 -13.95 -3.35 -7.18
C MET A 37 -13.56 -2.15 -6.33
N GLN A 38 -13.88 -2.21 -5.05
CA GLN A 38 -13.53 -1.16 -4.09
C GLN A 38 -13.13 -1.75 -2.75
N LYS A 39 -12.19 -1.11 -2.04
CA LYS A 39 -11.75 -1.54 -0.71
C LYS A 39 -11.17 -0.38 0.08
N ILE A 40 -11.48 -0.31 1.36
CA ILE A 40 -10.83 0.63 2.28
C ILE A 40 -9.47 0.06 2.68
N VAL A 41 -8.41 0.85 2.51
CA VAL A 41 -7.03 0.48 2.85
C VAL A 41 -6.37 1.56 3.69
N PHE A 42 -5.39 1.18 4.49
CA PHE A 42 -4.59 2.13 5.27
C PHE A 42 -3.47 2.70 4.42
N CYS A 43 -3.16 3.99 4.61
CA CYS A 43 -2.12 4.68 3.86
C CYS A 43 -0.70 4.34 4.36
N GLU A 44 -0.53 3.81 5.57
CA GLU A 44 0.78 3.48 6.13
C GLU A 44 0.80 2.09 6.74
N ARG A 45 2.01 1.53 6.86
CA ARG A 45 2.26 0.31 7.61
C ARG A 45 3.62 0.32 8.26
N GLU A 46 3.76 -0.44 9.33
CA GLU A 46 5.01 -0.59 10.06
C GLU A 46 5.36 -2.06 10.25
N CYS A 47 6.62 -2.40 10.00
CA CYS A 47 7.12 -3.74 10.24
C CYS A 47 7.30 -3.97 11.74
N LEU A 48 6.53 -4.88 12.32
CA LEU A 48 6.56 -5.16 13.76
C LEU A 48 7.91 -5.73 14.25
N ARG A 49 8.76 -6.20 13.33
CA ARG A 49 10.09 -6.75 13.66
C ARG A 49 11.23 -5.76 13.45
N CYS A 50 11.12 -4.89 12.44
CA CYS A 50 12.22 -4.00 12.02
C CYS A 50 11.96 -2.53 12.31
N GLY A 51 10.74 -2.14 12.69
CA GLY A 51 10.35 -0.73 12.87
C GLY A 51 10.25 0.08 11.57
N ILE A 52 10.59 -0.51 10.42
CA ILE A 52 10.52 0.16 9.11
C ILE A 52 9.07 0.55 8.80
N LYS A 53 8.88 1.82 8.46
CA LYS A 53 7.60 2.38 8.04
C LYS A 53 7.55 2.49 6.53
N GLU A 54 6.39 2.16 5.97
CA GLU A 54 6.10 2.30 4.55
C GLU A 54 4.79 3.05 4.36
N ARG A 55 4.78 3.92 3.35
CA ARG A 55 3.59 4.60 2.87
C ARG A 55 3.09 3.92 1.61
N ARG A 56 1.78 3.82 1.47
CA ARG A 56 1.12 3.27 0.30
C ARG A 56 1.19 4.29 -0.82
N LYS A 57 1.64 3.84 -1.99
CA LYS A 57 1.59 4.62 -3.22
C LYS A 57 0.19 4.50 -3.81
N PHE A 58 -0.37 5.63 -4.24
CA PHE A 58 -1.64 5.68 -4.93
C PHE A 58 -1.44 6.21 -6.35
N LEU A 59 -2.29 5.73 -7.27
CA LEU A 59 -2.45 6.30 -8.60
C LEU A 59 -3.83 6.93 -8.66
N GLU A 60 -3.91 8.18 -9.12
CA GLU A 60 -5.16 8.84 -9.39
C GLU A 60 -5.59 8.54 -10.82
N ASN A 61 -6.78 7.97 -10.97
CA ASN A 61 -7.40 7.72 -12.26
C ASN A 61 -8.01 9.02 -12.81
N ILE A 62 -8.27 9.06 -14.12
CA ILE A 62 -8.92 10.20 -14.78
C ILE A 62 -10.30 10.51 -14.18
N ASP A 63 -10.99 9.50 -13.62
CA ASP A 63 -12.27 9.64 -12.94
C ASP A 63 -12.15 10.14 -11.48
N GLY A 64 -10.95 10.56 -11.03
CA GLY A 64 -10.67 11.04 -9.68
C GLY A 64 -10.61 9.93 -8.62
N THR A 65 -10.70 8.65 -9.02
CA THR A 65 -10.60 7.54 -8.08
C THR A 65 -9.15 7.11 -7.84
N LEU A 66 -8.87 6.58 -6.65
CA LEU A 66 -7.52 6.14 -6.29
C LEU A 66 -7.36 4.62 -6.47
N ALA A 67 -6.28 4.19 -7.09
CA ALA A 67 -5.84 2.80 -7.12
C ALA A 67 -4.57 2.62 -6.29
N ALA A 68 -4.38 1.46 -5.65
CA ALA A 68 -3.14 1.18 -4.91
C ALA A 68 -2.03 0.70 -5.84
N ASN A 69 -0.83 1.28 -5.70
CA ASN A 69 0.33 0.99 -6.54
C ASN A 69 1.58 0.68 -5.70
N GLY A 70 1.48 -0.33 -4.84
CA GLY A 70 2.59 -0.79 -4.01
C GLY A 70 2.87 0.10 -2.79
N TRP A 71 4.10 0.03 -2.31
CA TRP A 71 4.55 0.66 -1.06
C TRP A 71 5.91 1.34 -1.26
N GLU A 72 6.13 2.45 -0.57
CA GLU A 72 7.39 3.18 -0.51
C GLU A 72 7.87 3.30 0.93
N ARG A 73 9.19 3.25 1.13
CA ARG A 73 9.76 3.40 2.46
C ARG A 73 9.73 4.86 2.87
N ILE A 74 9.29 5.10 4.10
CA ILE A 74 9.43 6.39 4.76
C ILE A 74 10.84 6.40 5.33
N GLU A 75 11.77 7.09 4.67
CA GLU A 75 13.08 7.33 5.24
C GLU A 75 12.91 8.23 6.47
N GLU A 76 13.45 7.82 7.61
CA GLU A 76 13.59 8.73 8.75
C GLU A 76 14.55 9.83 8.29
N LYS A 77 14.01 11.03 8.01
CA LYS A 77 14.84 12.23 7.90
C LYS A 77 15.65 12.28 9.19
N GLN A 78 16.96 12.02 9.09
CA GLN A 78 17.89 12.34 10.15
C GLN A 78 17.69 13.82 10.43
N SER A 79 17.00 14.12 11.54
CA SER A 79 17.08 15.40 12.20
C SER A 79 18.57 15.59 12.50
N LYS A 80 19.25 16.36 11.63
CA LYS A 80 20.51 16.98 12.01
C LYS A 80 20.14 17.99 13.10
N SER A 81 20.44 17.59 14.32
CA SER A 81 20.52 18.44 15.50
C SER A 81 21.39 19.67 15.25
#